data_AF-A0A849D575-F1
#
_entry.id   AF-A0A849D575-F1
#
_cell.length_a   1.000
_cell.length_b   1.000
_cell.length_c   1.000
_cell.angle_alpha   90.00
_cell.angle_beta   90.00
_cell.angle_gamma   90.00
#
_symmetry.space_group_name_H-M   'P 1'
#
loop_
_entity.id
_entity.type
_entity.pdbx_description
1 polymer ?
#
loop_
_entity_poly.entity_id
_entity_poly.type
_entity_poly.pdbx_seq_one_letter_code
_entity_poly.pdbx_strand_id
1 'polypeptide(L)'
;MDIKEIQSLIKFVAKSGASEVKLETDDIKITIRTGTTGSTPETTIVQQIPVTQPMTHPVMPAAPAEATAATEKPAAETEEDSRYITIKSPIIGTFYRKPSPDKPPFVEVGASIAKGDVLCVIEAMKLFNDIESEVSGKIVKVLVEDSSPVEFDQPLFLIDPS
;
A
#
# COMPACT_ATOMS: atom_id res chain seq x y z
N MET A 1 -6.48 -15.96 29.65
CA MET A 1 -5.24 -15.23 29.99
C MET A 1 -5.65 -13.90 30.58
N ASP A 2 -5.16 -13.57 31.78
CA ASP A 2 -5.60 -12.40 32.54
C ASP A 2 -4.73 -11.16 32.25
N ILE A 3 -5.30 -9.96 32.43
CA ILE A 3 -4.60 -8.67 32.22
C ILE A 3 -3.29 -8.59 33.03
N LYS A 4 -3.25 -9.20 34.21
CA LYS A 4 -2.05 -9.24 35.07
C LYS A 4 -0.91 -10.08 34.48
N GLU A 5 -1.24 -11.13 33.74
CA GLU A 5 -0.26 -12.01 33.07
C GLU A 5 0.34 -11.30 31.86
N ILE A 6 -0.50 -10.60 31.07
CA ILE A 6 -0.07 -9.81 29.92
C ILE A 6 0.90 -8.70 30.35
N GLN A 7 0.60 -8.00 31.46
CA GLN A 7 1.52 -6.99 32.02
C GLN A 7 2.86 -7.58 32.46
N SER A 8 2.85 -8.79 33.02
CA SER A 8 4.06 -9.49 33.43
C SER A 8 4.91 -9.89 32.22
N LEU A 9 4.25 -10.34 31.14
CA LEU A 9 4.89 -10.67 29.87
C LEU A 9 5.55 -9.44 29.23
N ILE A 10 4.84 -8.30 29.16
CA ILE A 10 5.40 -7.05 28.62
C ILE A 10 6.64 -6.61 29.42
N LYS A 11 6.57 -6.65 30.77
CA LYS A 11 7.72 -6.32 31.63
C LYS A 11 8.90 -7.29 31.45
N PHE A 12 8.62 -8.57 31.24
CA PHE A 12 9.66 -9.57 30.96
C PHE A 12 10.34 -9.31 29.62
N VAL A 13 9.57 -9.05 28.56
CA VAL A 13 10.09 -8.76 27.21
C VAL A 13 10.93 -7.48 27.20
N ALA A 14 10.49 -6.44 27.91
CA ALA A 14 11.26 -5.20 28.07
C ALA A 14 12.59 -5.42 28.83
N LYS A 15 12.63 -6.35 29.79
CA LYS A 15 13.84 -6.68 30.56
C LYS A 15 14.78 -7.64 29.82
N SER A 16 14.25 -8.52 28.97
CA SER A 16 15.04 -9.49 28.20
C SER A 16 15.71 -8.88 26.98
N GLY A 17 15.29 -7.68 26.55
CA GLY A 17 15.83 -7.00 25.37
C GLY A 17 15.38 -7.63 24.05
N ALA A 18 14.31 -8.45 24.06
CA ALA A 18 13.80 -9.08 22.86
C ALA A 18 13.09 -8.06 21.95
N SER A 19 13.51 -7.99 20.69
CA SER A 19 12.98 -7.04 19.70
C SER A 19 11.57 -7.37 19.23
N GLU A 20 11.21 -8.65 19.16
CA GLU A 20 9.87 -9.11 18.81
C GLU A 20 9.56 -10.44 19.52
N VAL A 21 8.36 -10.56 20.10
CA VAL A 21 7.86 -11.77 20.74
C VAL A 21 6.44 -12.04 20.23
N LYS A 22 6.23 -13.23 19.66
CA LYS A 22 4.91 -13.72 19.25
C LYS A 22 4.50 -14.87 20.16
N LEU A 23 3.28 -14.78 20.69
CA LEU A 23 2.64 -15.83 21.47
C LEU A 23 1.31 -16.17 20.82
N GLU A 24 1.11 -17.43 20.50
CA GLU A 24 -0.13 -17.95 19.91
C GLU A 24 -0.65 -19.08 20.79
N THR A 25 -1.86 -18.91 21.30
CA THR A 25 -2.64 -19.88 22.05
C THR A 25 -3.95 -20.11 21.28
N ASP A 26 -4.63 -21.23 21.51
CA ASP A 26 -5.84 -21.65 20.77
C ASP A 26 -6.91 -20.56 20.61
N ASP A 27 -7.00 -19.62 21.56
CA ASP A 27 -7.97 -18.51 21.53
C ASP A 27 -7.36 -17.11 21.32
N ILE A 28 -6.03 -16.95 21.40
CA ILE A 28 -5.39 -15.61 21.50
C ILE A 28 -4.03 -15.56 20.79
N LYS A 29 -3.84 -14.52 19.97
CA LYS A 29 -2.56 -14.18 19.33
C LYS A 29 -2.04 -12.84 19.84
N ILE A 30 -0.85 -12.84 20.45
CA ILE A 30 -0.20 -11.64 21.03
C ILE A 30 1.14 -11.42 20.34
N THR A 31 1.36 -10.21 19.83
CA THR A 31 2.67 -9.78 19.29
C THR A 31 3.17 -8.56 20.06
N ILE A 32 4.38 -8.65 20.63
CA ILE A 32 5.03 -7.59 21.40
C ILE A 32 6.31 -7.21 20.66
N ARG A 33 6.46 -5.94 20.29
CA ARG A 33 7.67 -5.40 19.64
C ARG A 33 8.34 -4.39 20.55
N THR A 34 9.64 -4.55 20.76
CA THR A 34 10.45 -3.64 21.60
C THR A 34 11.50 -2.98 20.72
N GLY A 35 11.26 -1.75 20.30
CA GLY A 35 12.19 -0.95 19.51
C GLY A 35 11.61 0.41 19.12
N THR A 36 12.48 1.40 19.00
CA THR A 36 12.19 2.68 18.35
C THR A 36 12.21 2.48 16.84
N THR A 37 11.09 2.71 16.17
CA THR A 37 11.04 2.83 14.71
C THR A 37 12.00 3.93 14.27
N GLY A 38 13.03 3.58 13.50
CA GLY A 38 13.88 4.52 12.79
C GLY A 38 15.35 4.13 12.79
N SER A 39 15.84 3.60 11.66
CA SER A 39 17.15 3.91 11.05
C SER A 39 17.40 2.97 9.87
N THR A 40 17.43 3.52 8.66
CA THR A 40 18.25 3.00 7.56
C THR A 40 19.73 3.10 7.95
N PRO A 41 20.59 2.22 7.41
CA PRO A 41 21.67 2.78 6.62
C PRO A 41 22.04 1.98 5.37
N GLU A 42 22.38 2.75 4.32
CA GLU A 42 23.39 2.55 3.29
C GLU A 42 24.15 1.21 3.24
N THR A 43 24.34 0.72 2.01
CA THR A 43 25.64 0.14 1.63
C THR A 43 26.01 0.57 0.21
N THR A 44 26.85 1.60 0.17
CA THR A 44 27.74 1.96 -0.94
C THR A 44 28.75 0.83 -1.21
N ILE A 45 28.86 0.33 -2.44
CA ILE A 45 30.09 -0.29 -2.96
C ILE A 45 30.33 0.22 -4.39
N VAL A 46 31.37 1.04 -4.50
CA VAL A 46 32.01 1.48 -5.74
C VAL A 46 33.06 0.44 -6.13
N GLN A 47 33.10 -0.01 -7.39
CA GLN A 47 34.29 -0.61 -7.97
C GLN A 47 34.48 -0.13 -9.43
N GLN A 48 35.42 0.80 -9.59
CA GLN A 48 36.04 1.19 -10.86
C GLN A 48 37.06 0.14 -11.30
N ILE A 49 37.21 -0.10 -12.62
CA ILE A 49 38.44 -0.11 -13.48
C ILE A 49 38.20 -0.97 -14.77
N PRO A 50 39.01 -0.88 -15.85
CA PRO A 50 39.29 0.26 -16.72
C PRO A 50 39.11 -0.04 -18.23
N VAL A 51 38.97 1.03 -19.01
CA VAL A 51 39.13 1.24 -20.47
C VAL A 51 39.68 0.10 -21.34
N THR A 52 38.99 -0.24 -22.45
CA THR A 52 39.61 -0.68 -23.72
C THR A 52 38.74 -0.34 -24.96
N GLN A 53 39.28 0.61 -25.75
CA GLN A 53 39.27 0.84 -27.21
C GLN A 53 37.99 0.79 -28.10
N PRO A 54 37.86 1.77 -29.04
CA PRO A 54 36.75 1.85 -30.00
C PRO A 54 37.08 1.08 -31.29
N MET A 55 36.09 0.37 -31.83
CA MET A 55 36.12 -0.17 -33.19
C MET A 55 34.83 0.24 -33.90
N THR A 56 35.00 1.06 -34.93
CA THR A 56 34.00 1.52 -35.89
C THR A 56 33.60 0.40 -36.85
N HIS A 57 32.32 0.29 -37.21
CA HIS A 57 31.85 -0.05 -38.57
C HIS A 57 30.32 0.22 -38.73
N PRO A 58 29.80 0.34 -39.97
CA PRO A 58 28.77 1.33 -40.33
C PRO A 58 27.31 0.84 -40.40
N VAL A 59 26.46 1.86 -40.43
CA VAL A 59 25.00 2.00 -40.62
C VAL A 59 24.30 1.02 -41.59
N MET A 60 23.14 0.49 -41.18
CA MET A 60 21.90 0.47 -41.98
C MET A 60 20.64 0.45 -41.08
N PRO A 61 19.49 0.99 -41.56
CA PRO A 61 18.38 1.43 -40.71
C PRO A 61 17.22 0.43 -40.62
N ALA A 62 16.59 0.36 -39.45
CA ALA A 62 15.21 -0.10 -39.27
C ALA A 62 14.61 0.55 -38.02
N ALA A 63 13.52 1.28 -38.20
CA ALA A 63 12.63 1.81 -37.15
C ALA A 63 11.44 0.85 -36.96
N PRO A 64 10.50 1.07 -36.02
CA PRO A 64 10.55 1.72 -34.70
C PRO A 64 10.02 0.78 -33.59
N ALA A 65 10.43 0.98 -32.34
CA ALA A 65 9.60 0.61 -31.19
C ALA A 65 10.02 1.45 -29.98
N GLU A 66 9.28 2.53 -29.76
CA GLU A 66 9.25 3.24 -28.49
C GLU A 66 8.74 2.27 -27.43
N ALA A 67 9.62 1.89 -26.50
CA ALA A 67 9.22 1.45 -25.18
C ALA A 67 9.56 2.59 -24.23
N THR A 68 8.66 3.57 -24.17
CA THR A 68 8.58 4.52 -23.06
C THR A 68 8.45 3.72 -21.77
N ALA A 69 9.58 3.60 -21.06
CA ALA A 69 9.56 3.32 -19.63
C ALA A 69 8.90 4.53 -18.97
N ALA A 70 7.57 4.44 -18.78
CA ALA A 70 6.85 5.30 -17.87
C ALA A 70 7.38 4.99 -16.46
N THR A 71 8.41 5.73 -16.07
CA THR A 71 8.71 5.96 -14.66
C THR A 71 7.54 6.78 -14.15
N GLU A 72 6.59 6.13 -13.47
CA GLU A 72 5.60 6.82 -12.64
C GLU A 72 6.37 7.65 -11.62
N LYS A 73 6.50 8.92 -11.97
CA LYS A 73 6.87 10.00 -11.07
C LYS A 73 5.85 9.96 -9.91
N PRO A 74 6.30 9.94 -8.64
CA PRO A 74 5.40 10.18 -7.51
C PRO A 74 4.62 11.45 -7.81
N ALA A 75 3.29 11.31 -7.93
CA ALA A 75 2.40 12.43 -8.14
C ALA A 75 2.70 13.44 -7.01
N ALA A 76 3.05 14.65 -7.42
CA ALA A 76 3.32 15.73 -6.48
C ALA A 76 2.07 15.93 -5.62
N GLU A 77 2.20 15.65 -4.33
CA GLU A 77 1.24 16.01 -3.30
C GLU A 77 0.94 17.50 -3.48
N THR A 78 -0.25 17.80 -4.01
CA THR A 78 -0.68 19.19 -4.15
C THR A 78 -1.17 19.61 -2.77
N GLU A 79 -0.88 20.84 -2.33
CA GLU A 79 -1.24 21.35 -0.99
C GLU A 79 -2.75 21.25 -0.64
N GLU A 80 -3.61 20.94 -1.63
CA GLU A 80 -5.02 20.63 -1.39
C GLU A 80 -5.28 19.25 -0.77
N ASP A 81 -4.40 18.25 -0.97
CA ASP A 81 -4.61 16.89 -0.46
C ASP A 81 -4.45 16.78 1.06
N SER A 82 -3.80 17.76 1.71
CA SER A 82 -3.61 17.76 3.17
C SER A 82 -4.92 17.84 3.97
N ARG A 83 -6.02 18.28 3.34
CA ARG A 83 -7.35 18.32 3.99
C ARG A 83 -8.14 17.02 3.82
N TYR A 84 -7.74 16.17 2.88
CA TYR A 84 -8.47 14.96 2.52
C TYR A 84 -7.93 13.75 3.27
N ILE A 85 -8.83 12.83 3.59
CA ILE A 85 -8.50 11.54 4.18
C ILE A 85 -8.29 10.54 3.04
N THR A 86 -7.12 9.93 3.02
CA THR A 86 -6.80 8.89 2.03
C THR A 86 -7.20 7.52 2.56
N ILE A 87 -8.06 6.80 1.85
CA ILE A 87 -8.28 5.36 2.07
C ILE A 87 -7.27 4.60 1.24
N LYS A 88 -6.54 3.70 1.90
CA LYS A 88 -5.47 2.90 1.30
C LYS A 88 -5.85 1.43 1.24
N SER A 89 -5.17 0.68 0.38
CA SER A 89 -5.37 -0.75 0.26
C SER A 89 -4.75 -1.51 1.44
N PRO A 90 -5.52 -2.34 2.15
CA PRO A 90 -4.98 -3.17 3.23
C PRO A 90 -4.30 -4.45 2.72
N ILE A 91 -4.43 -4.78 1.42
CA ILE A 91 -3.96 -6.04 0.82
C ILE A 91 -3.42 -5.82 -0.60
N ILE A 92 -2.60 -6.77 -1.08
CA ILE A 92 -2.17 -6.80 -2.48
C ILE A 92 -3.22 -7.58 -3.28
N GLY A 93 -3.65 -7.08 -4.43
CA GLY A 93 -4.67 -7.75 -5.24
C GLY A 93 -5.06 -6.99 -6.51
N THR A 94 -6.24 -7.31 -7.04
CA THR A 94 -6.85 -6.60 -8.18
C THR A 94 -8.02 -5.76 -7.68
N PHE A 95 -8.02 -4.47 -7.99
CA PHE A 95 -9.04 -3.52 -7.57
C PHE A 95 -10.25 -3.56 -8.52
N TYR A 96 -11.45 -3.64 -7.94
CA TYR A 96 -12.72 -3.58 -8.66
C TYR A 96 -13.65 -2.55 -8.06
N ARG A 97 -14.23 -1.71 -8.92
CA ARG A 97 -15.20 -0.67 -8.55
C ARG A 97 -16.61 -1.21 -8.35
N LYS A 98 -16.89 -2.43 -8.79
CA LYS A 98 -18.23 -3.04 -8.82
C LYS A 98 -18.24 -4.37 -8.07
N PRO A 99 -19.36 -4.75 -7.44
CA PRO A 99 -19.50 -6.07 -6.82
C PRO A 99 -19.57 -7.21 -7.86
N SER A 100 -20.01 -6.90 -9.09
CA SER A 100 -20.00 -7.82 -10.22
C SER A 100 -20.08 -7.03 -11.55
N PRO A 101 -19.78 -7.63 -12.71
CA PRO A 101 -19.74 -6.92 -14.00
C PRO A 101 -21.03 -6.17 -14.36
N ASP A 102 -22.18 -6.76 -14.00
CA ASP A 102 -23.52 -6.27 -14.34
C ASP A 102 -24.12 -5.30 -13.29
N LYS A 103 -23.40 -5.05 -12.18
CA LYS A 103 -23.86 -4.17 -11.11
C LYS A 103 -23.25 -2.76 -11.26
N PRO A 104 -23.92 -1.72 -10.71
CA PRO A 104 -23.31 -0.39 -10.65
C PRO A 104 -22.08 -0.40 -9.73
N PRO A 105 -21.17 0.58 -9.89
CA PRO A 105 -20.09 0.79 -8.95
C PRO A 105 -20.60 1.01 -7.52
N PHE A 106 -19.80 0.61 -6.54
CA PHE A 106 -20.10 0.85 -5.13
C PHE A 106 -20.25 2.36 -4.84
N VAL A 107 -19.31 3.16 -5.35
CA VAL A 107 -19.27 4.61 -5.21
C VAL A 107 -18.79 5.31 -6.48
N GLU A 108 -19.22 6.55 -6.62
CA GLU A 108 -18.80 7.49 -7.67
C GLU A 108 -18.21 8.74 -7.05
N VAL A 109 -17.43 9.48 -7.83
CA VAL A 109 -16.92 10.78 -7.40
C VAL A 109 -18.10 11.70 -7.07
N GLY A 110 -18.05 12.27 -5.88
CA GLY A 110 -19.08 13.13 -5.32
C GLY A 110 -20.16 12.40 -4.51
N ALA A 111 -20.12 11.06 -4.40
CA ALA A 111 -21.01 10.32 -3.53
C ALA A 111 -20.70 10.59 -2.05
N SER A 112 -21.75 10.67 -1.23
CA SER A 112 -21.65 10.70 0.23
C SER A 112 -21.59 9.27 0.77
N ILE A 113 -20.70 9.05 1.73
CA ILE A 113 -20.43 7.75 2.36
C ILE A 113 -20.41 7.88 3.88
N ALA A 114 -20.76 6.80 4.56
CA ALA A 114 -20.64 6.64 6.00
C ALA A 114 -19.52 5.65 6.36
N LYS A 115 -19.06 5.72 7.61
CA LYS A 115 -18.19 4.68 8.16
C LYS A 115 -18.86 3.31 8.05
N GLY A 116 -18.15 2.33 7.49
CA GLY A 116 -18.61 0.97 7.23
C GLY A 116 -19.22 0.76 5.83
N ASP A 117 -19.40 1.82 5.03
CA ASP A 117 -19.86 1.66 3.65
C ASP A 117 -18.77 1.01 2.78
N VAL A 118 -19.15 0.03 1.97
CA VAL A 118 -18.24 -0.64 1.03
C VAL A 118 -17.94 0.28 -0.15
N LEU A 119 -16.66 0.55 -0.41
CA LEU A 119 -16.18 1.47 -1.43
C LEU A 119 -15.69 0.76 -2.70
N CYS A 120 -15.09 -0.40 -2.53
CA CYS A 120 -14.60 -1.25 -3.61
C CYS A 120 -14.38 -2.68 -3.12
N VAL A 121 -13.99 -3.54 -4.05
CA VAL A 121 -13.56 -4.91 -3.76
C VAL A 121 -12.13 -5.09 -4.24
N ILE A 122 -11.32 -5.80 -3.45
CA ILE A 122 -9.99 -6.24 -3.87
C ILE A 122 -9.96 -7.76 -3.93
N GLU A 123 -9.68 -8.29 -5.12
CA GLU A 123 -9.48 -9.73 -5.33
C GLU A 123 -8.04 -10.12 -4.96
N ALA A 124 -7.91 -11.00 -3.98
CA ALA A 124 -6.63 -11.59 -3.60
C ALA A 124 -6.81 -13.10 -3.41
N MET A 125 -5.99 -13.91 -4.08
CA MET A 125 -6.05 -15.38 -3.99
C MET A 125 -7.45 -15.98 -4.28
N LYS A 126 -8.17 -15.43 -5.27
CA LYS A 126 -9.57 -15.77 -5.63
C LYS A 126 -10.62 -15.42 -4.57
N LEU A 127 -10.25 -14.62 -3.57
CA LEU A 127 -11.15 -14.10 -2.56
C LEU A 127 -11.42 -12.62 -2.83
N PHE A 128 -12.68 -12.23 -2.85
CA PHE A 128 -13.12 -10.85 -3.03
C PHE A 128 -13.30 -10.23 -1.65
N ASN A 129 -12.43 -9.29 -1.30
CA ASN A 129 -12.45 -8.62 0.00
C ASN A 129 -13.06 -7.23 -0.15
N ASP A 130 -14.14 -6.97 0.58
CA ASP A 130 -14.78 -5.67 0.61
C ASP A 130 -13.89 -4.67 1.37
N ILE A 131 -13.71 -3.48 0.78
CA ILE A 131 -12.99 -2.38 1.41
C ILE A 131 -14.00 -1.37 1.92
N GLU A 132 -14.15 -1.32 3.24
CA GLU A 132 -15.08 -0.41 3.92
C GLU A 132 -14.43 0.95 4.21
N SER A 133 -15.24 2.00 4.24
CA SER A 133 -14.78 3.31 4.68
C SER A 133 -14.56 3.36 6.19
N GLU A 134 -13.42 3.87 6.62
CA GLU A 134 -13.15 4.12 8.06
C GLU A 134 -13.74 5.43 8.57
N VAL A 135 -14.20 6.29 7.66
CA VAL A 135 -14.70 7.64 7.92
C VAL A 135 -15.99 7.93 7.16
N SER A 136 -16.76 8.91 7.63
CA SER A 136 -17.88 9.46 6.87
C SER A 136 -17.41 10.70 6.10
N GLY A 137 -18.00 10.95 4.93
CA GLY A 137 -17.62 12.09 4.10
C GLY A 137 -18.10 11.98 2.66
N LYS A 138 -17.40 12.64 1.75
CA LYS A 138 -17.69 12.64 0.31
C LYS A 138 -16.49 12.18 -0.51
N ILE A 139 -16.71 11.31 -1.51
CA ILE A 139 -15.64 10.87 -2.42
C ILE A 139 -15.19 12.05 -3.28
N VAL A 140 -13.92 12.42 -3.21
CA VAL A 140 -13.32 13.50 -4.00
C VAL A 140 -12.64 12.95 -5.25
N LYS A 141 -11.90 11.85 -5.10
CA LYS A 141 -11.20 11.17 -6.20
C LYS A 141 -11.14 9.67 -5.97
N VAL A 142 -11.12 8.93 -7.07
CA VAL A 142 -10.69 7.53 -7.14
C VAL A 142 -9.30 7.53 -7.76
N LEU A 143 -8.32 6.99 -7.06
CA LEU A 143 -6.90 7.07 -7.42
C LEU A 143 -6.42 5.85 -8.22
N VAL A 144 -7.26 4.83 -8.36
CA VAL A 144 -6.94 3.58 -9.06
C VAL A 144 -8.01 3.28 -10.10
N GLU A 145 -7.57 2.80 -11.26
CA GLU A 145 -8.46 2.37 -12.35
C GLU A 145 -9.09 1.01 -12.06
N ASP A 146 -10.29 0.79 -12.60
CA ASP A 146 -10.98 -0.49 -12.46
C ASP A 146 -10.18 -1.64 -13.09
N SER A 147 -10.22 -2.83 -12.48
CA SER A 147 -9.48 -4.01 -12.92
C SER A 147 -7.95 -3.86 -12.96
N SER A 148 -7.39 -2.98 -12.13
CA SER A 148 -5.95 -2.75 -12.04
C SER A 148 -5.33 -3.40 -10.80
N PRO A 149 -4.04 -3.80 -10.86
CA PRO A 149 -3.33 -4.31 -9.68
C PRO A 149 -3.14 -3.20 -8.64
N VAL A 150 -3.23 -3.59 -7.37
CA VAL A 150 -2.96 -2.72 -6.22
C VAL A 150 -2.05 -3.38 -5.21
N GLU A 151 -1.22 -2.56 -4.56
CA GLU A 151 -0.26 -2.96 -3.55
C GLU A 151 -0.74 -2.63 -2.13
N PHE A 152 -0.06 -3.18 -1.12
CA PHE A 152 -0.31 -2.82 0.26
C PHE A 152 0.01 -1.34 0.51
N ASP A 153 -0.86 -0.66 1.26
CA ASP A 153 -0.78 0.76 1.60
C ASP A 153 -0.89 1.71 0.38
N GLN A 154 -1.25 1.19 -0.80
CA GLN A 154 -1.50 2.02 -1.98
C GLN A 154 -2.77 2.87 -1.79
N PRO A 155 -2.72 4.19 -2.05
CA PRO A 155 -3.90 5.06 -2.04
C PRO A 155 -4.96 4.62 -3.05
N LEU A 156 -6.22 4.50 -2.60
CA LEU A 156 -7.37 4.10 -3.42
C LEU A 156 -8.36 5.25 -3.62
N PHE A 157 -8.66 5.99 -2.56
CA PHE A 157 -9.66 7.06 -2.57
C PHE A 157 -9.19 8.26 -1.75
N LEU A 158 -9.65 9.45 -2.16
CA LEU A 158 -9.60 10.66 -1.34
C LEU A 158 -11.00 11.04 -0.89
N ILE A 159 -11.15 11.26 0.41
CA ILE A 159 -12.42 11.60 1.07
C ILE A 159 -12.32 12.99 1.68
N ASP A 160 -13.35 13.80 1.46
CA ASP A 160 -13.59 15.03 2.21
C ASP A 160 -14.47 14.72 3.43
N PRO A 161 -13.96 14.84 4.67
CA PRO A 161 -14.73 14.58 5.88
C PRO A 161 -15.64 15.76 6.30
N SER A 162 -15.60 16.88 5.58
CA SER A 162 -16.26 18.15 5.93
C SER A 162 -17.77 18.16 5.71
#